data_AF-A0A124BRB5-F1
#
_entry.id   AF-A0A124BRB5-F1
#
_cell.length_a   1.000
_cell.length_b   1.000
_cell.length_c   1.000
_cell.angle_alpha   90.00
_cell.angle_beta   90.00
_cell.angle_gamma   90.00
#
_symmetry.space_group_name_H-M   'P 1'
#
loop_
_entity.id
_entity.type
_entity.pdbx_description
1 polymer ?
#
loop_
_entity_poly.entity_id
_entity_poly.type
_entity_poly.pdbx_seq_one_letter_code
_entity_poly.pdbx_strand_id
1 'polypeptide(L)'
;MTAARPPASPLGALLHAIGIQPRTPDELARALGSTPDALNGMLRTLRSGGYVQDATPQQDGCACGPCALKSMCRNADNAEPALHLLRLTPRGETYLRRLA
;
A
#
# COMPACT_ATOMS: atom_id res chain seq x y z
N MET A 1 8.56 -16.48 17.61
CA MET A 1 7.50 -15.74 16.90
C MET A 1 7.11 -14.55 17.77
N THR A 2 7.73 -13.40 17.55
CA THR A 2 7.53 -12.20 18.39
C THR A 2 6.32 -11.45 17.85
N ALA A 3 5.23 -11.38 18.61
CA ALA A 3 4.06 -10.61 18.25
C ALA A 3 4.43 -9.11 18.22
N ALA A 4 4.21 -8.46 17.09
CA ALA A 4 4.38 -7.01 16.97
C ALA A 4 3.41 -6.32 17.95
N ARG A 5 3.95 -5.38 18.75
CA ARG A 5 3.17 -4.55 19.68
C ARG A 5 2.08 -3.82 18.89
N PRO A 6 0.81 -3.83 19.33
CA PRO A 6 -0.24 -3.12 18.63
C PRO A 6 0.12 -1.62 18.58
N PRO A 7 -0.03 -0.97 17.41
CA PRO A 7 0.36 0.42 17.25
C PRO A 7 -0.47 1.31 18.18
N ALA A 8 0.22 2.22 18.89
CA ALA A 8 -0.34 3.02 19.98
C ALA A 8 -1.40 4.07 19.54
N SER A 9 -1.72 4.17 18.24
CA SER A 9 -2.75 5.07 17.72
C SER A 9 -3.44 4.48 16.47
N PRO A 10 -4.71 4.86 16.19
CA PRO A 10 -5.41 4.47 14.96
C PRO A 10 -4.62 4.80 13.68
N LEU A 11 -3.89 5.91 13.71
CA LEU A 11 -3.06 6.37 12.60
C LEU A 11 -1.81 5.48 12.44
N GLY A 12 -1.20 5.07 13.55
CA GLY A 12 -0.13 4.07 13.55
C GLY A 12 -0.59 2.72 13.00
N ALA A 13 -1.81 2.29 13.33
CA ALA A 13 -2.42 1.07 12.79
C ALA A 13 -2.58 1.11 11.28
N LEU A 14 -3.08 2.23 10.77
CA LEU A 14 -3.26 2.46 9.34
C LEU A 14 -1.91 2.44 8.59
N LEU A 15 -0.90 3.15 9.07
CA LEU A 15 0.42 3.18 8.45
C LEU A 15 1.14 1.84 8.53
N HIS A 16 1.03 1.14 9.65
CA HIS A 16 1.60 -0.20 9.82
C HIS A 16 0.96 -1.20 8.84
N ALA A 17 -0.36 -1.17 8.69
CA ALA A 17 -1.08 -2.03 7.76
C ALA A 17 -0.67 -1.81 6.29
N ILE A 18 -0.40 -0.56 5.90
CA ILE A 18 0.13 -0.21 4.57
C ILE A 18 1.59 -0.64 4.40
N GLY A 19 2.40 -0.53 5.46
CA GLY A 19 3.83 -0.84 5.42
C GLY A 19 4.18 -2.33 5.33
N ILE A 20 3.31 -3.22 5.83
CA ILE A 20 3.56 -4.68 5.81
C ILE A 20 3.38 -5.27 4.42
N GLN A 21 2.30 -4.87 3.73
CA GLN A 21 1.94 -5.45 2.44
C GLN A 21 1.21 -4.41 1.57
N PRO A 22 1.43 -4.42 0.26
CA PRO A 22 0.58 -3.66 -0.67
C PRO A 22 -0.88 -4.09 -0.51
N ARG A 23 -1.77 -3.12 -0.39
CA ARG A 23 -3.23 -3.32 -0.31
C ARG A 23 -3.94 -2.28 -1.14
N THR A 24 -5.09 -2.66 -1.68
CA THR A 24 -6.09 -1.71 -2.16
C THR A 24 -6.78 -1.01 -0.98
N PRO A 25 -7.42 0.15 -1.18
CA PRO A 25 -8.24 0.78 -0.16
C PRO A 25 -9.32 -0.14 0.41
N ASP A 26 -10.01 -0.93 -0.42
CA ASP A 26 -11.07 -1.83 0.05
C ASP A 26 -10.54 -2.95 0.96
N GLU A 27 -9.41 -3.56 0.59
CA GLU A 27 -8.77 -4.58 1.43
C GLU A 27 -8.27 -4.00 2.76
N LEU A 28 -7.79 -2.75 2.73
CA LEU A 28 -7.34 -2.04 3.91
C LEU A 28 -8.51 -1.69 4.84
N ALA A 29 -9.66 -1.28 4.29
CA ALA A 29 -10.87 -0.99 5.04
C ALA A 29 -11.35 -2.24 5.79
N ARG A 30 -11.41 -3.38 5.09
CA ARG A 30 -11.79 -4.67 5.69
C ARG A 30 -10.83 -5.09 6.80
N ALA A 31 -9.53 -4.95 6.59
CA ALA A 31 -8.53 -5.34 7.58
C ALA A 31 -8.55 -4.49 8.85
N LEU A 32 -8.97 -3.23 8.74
CA LEU A 32 -9.08 -2.30 9.86
C LEU A 32 -10.48 -2.25 10.47
N GLY A 33 -11.44 -3.04 9.97
CA GLY A 33 -12.84 -2.99 10.40
C GLY A 33 -13.49 -1.61 10.16
N SER A 34 -13.05 -0.89 9.13
CA SER A 34 -13.54 0.44 8.77
C SER A 34 -14.45 0.41 7.54
N THR A 35 -15.23 1.47 7.35
CA THR A 35 -16.00 1.65 6.12
C THR A 35 -15.14 2.27 5.02
N PRO A 36 -15.44 2.02 3.73
CA PRO A 36 -14.72 2.65 2.62
C PRO A 36 -14.69 4.18 2.70
N ASP A 37 -15.81 4.81 3.08
CA ASP A 37 -15.90 6.28 3.18
C ASP A 37 -15.02 6.86 4.29
N ALA A 38 -15.03 6.23 5.47
CA ALA A 38 -14.19 6.63 6.59
C ALA A 38 -12.71 6.47 6.23
N LEU A 39 -12.35 5.35 5.60
CA LEU A 39 -10.99 5.13 5.12
C LEU A 39 -10.58 6.16 4.07
N ASN A 40 -11.45 6.46 3.10
CA ASN A 40 -11.18 7.47 2.08
C ASN A 40 -10.94 8.86 2.69
N GLY A 41 -11.71 9.23 3.72
CA GLY A 41 -11.45 10.43 4.51
C GLY A 41 -10.05 10.45 5.13
N MET A 42 -9.67 9.36 5.80
CA MET A 42 -8.34 9.23 6.41
C MET A 42 -7.22 9.25 5.37
N LEU A 43 -7.38 8.54 4.25
CA LEU A 43 -6.38 8.49 3.17
C LEU A 43 -6.19 9.86 2.51
N ARG A 44 -7.25 10.65 2.31
CA ARG A 44 -7.13 12.04 1.82
C ARG A 44 -6.23 12.87 2.74
N THR A 45 -6.47 12.81 4.04
CA THR A 45 -5.65 13.51 5.03
C THR A 45 -4.20 13.03 4.99
N LEU A 46 -3.95 11.71 4.96
CA LEU A 46 -2.59 11.16 4.91
C LEU A 46 -1.85 11.50 3.62
N ARG A 47 -2.55 11.51 2.47
CA ARG A 47 -1.98 11.94 1.18
C ARG A 47 -1.61 13.42 1.22
N SER A 48 -2.51 14.26 1.73
CA SER A 48 -2.24 15.71 1.88
C SER A 48 -1.06 15.98 2.82
N GLY A 49 -0.91 15.17 3.88
CA GLY A 49 0.23 15.22 4.80
C GLY A 49 1.51 14.59 4.26
N GLY A 50 1.47 13.98 3.07
CA GLY A 50 2.61 13.36 2.41
C GLY A 50 3.09 12.06 3.06
N TYR A 51 2.24 11.34 3.79
CA TYR A 51 2.60 10.08 4.46
C TYR A 51 2.36 8.84 3.59
N VAL A 52 1.40 8.89 2.68
CA VAL A 52 1.03 7.78 1.80
C VAL A 52 0.85 8.26 0.37
N GLN A 53 1.02 7.36 -0.57
CA GLN A 53 0.77 7.61 -1.99
C GLN A 53 0.28 6.33 -2.68
N ASP A 54 -0.22 6.49 -3.90
CA ASP A 54 -0.47 5.34 -4.76
C ASP A 54 0.88 4.70 -5.14
N ALA A 55 0.93 3.38 -5.08
CA ALA A 55 1.93 2.56 -5.72
C ALA A 55 1.52 2.46 -7.19
N THR A 56 2.07 3.34 -8.02
CA THR A 56 1.92 3.24 -9.46
C THR A 56 2.57 1.93 -9.90
N PRO A 57 1.83 0.97 -10.49
CA PRO A 57 2.47 -0.08 -11.25
C PRO A 57 3.27 0.62 -12.34
N GLN A 58 4.54 0.26 -12.48
CA GLN A 58 5.39 0.81 -13.54
C GLN A 58 4.70 0.47 -14.86
N GLN A 59 4.08 1.48 -15.46
CA GLN A 59 3.29 1.34 -16.68
C GLN A 59 4.27 1.13 -17.82
N ASP A 60 4.59 -0.13 -18.11
CA ASP A 60 4.98 -0.65 -19.44
C ASP A 60 5.31 -2.16 -19.34
N GLY A 61 4.37 -3.02 -19.76
CA GLY A 61 4.55 -4.49 -19.87
C GLY A 61 4.55 -5.27 -18.55
N CYS A 62 4.64 -6.62 -18.61
CA CYS A 62 4.80 -7.52 -17.43
C CYS A 62 5.65 -6.81 -16.36
N ALA A 63 5.13 -6.63 -15.13
CA ALA A 63 5.79 -5.94 -14.00
C ALA A 63 7.14 -6.56 -13.55
N CYS A 64 7.59 -7.58 -14.27
CA CYS A 64 8.87 -8.23 -14.20
C CYS A 64 9.91 -7.39 -14.97
N GLY A 65 10.40 -6.25 -14.45
CA GLY A 65 11.39 -5.32 -15.06
C GLY A 65 12.18 -5.79 -16.32
N PRO A 66 13.53 -5.89 -16.31
CA PRO A 66 14.26 -6.64 -17.34
C PRO A 66 14.19 -8.14 -17.00
N CYS A 67 13.00 -8.74 -17.04
CA CYS A 67 12.87 -10.17 -16.80
C CYS A 67 13.44 -10.95 -17.99
N ALA A 68 14.50 -11.71 -17.73
CA ALA A 68 15.15 -12.58 -18.71
C ALA A 68 14.21 -13.64 -19.33
N LEU A 69 13.02 -13.83 -18.75
CA LEU A 69 12.01 -14.79 -19.18
C LEU A 69 10.79 -14.12 -19.84
N LYS A 70 10.91 -12.88 -20.33
CA LYS A 70 9.79 -12.15 -20.96
C LYS A 70 9.08 -12.95 -22.05
N SER A 71 9.81 -13.68 -22.89
CA SER A 71 9.25 -14.53 -23.96
C SER A 71 8.42 -15.72 -23.47
N MET A 72 8.50 -16.03 -22.17
CA MET A 72 7.70 -17.08 -21.51
C MET A 72 6.72 -16.52 -20.48
N CYS A 73 6.64 -15.18 -20.31
CA CYS A 73 5.66 -14.55 -19.41
C CYS A 73 4.27 -14.72 -20.04
N ARG A 74 3.45 -15.63 -19.51
CA ARG A 74 2.06 -15.81 -19.98
C ARG A 74 1.21 -14.52 -19.87
N ASN A 75 1.64 -13.60 -19.01
CA ASN A 75 1.00 -12.31 -18.79
C ASN A 75 1.69 -11.15 -19.52
N ALA A 76 2.61 -11.42 -20.48
CA ALA A 76 3.38 -10.38 -21.17
C ALA A 76 2.50 -9.30 -21.82
N ASP A 77 1.35 -9.72 -22.34
CA ASP A 77 0.41 -8.90 -23.10
C ASP A 77 -0.88 -8.58 -22.32
N ASN A 78 -0.99 -9.04 -21.06
CA ASN A 78 -2.17 -8.77 -20.26
C ASN A 78 -2.10 -7.36 -19.69
N ALA A 79 -2.96 -6.48 -20.21
CA ALA A 79 -3.37 -5.26 -19.52
C ALA A 79 -4.22 -5.65 -18.30
N GLU A 80 -3.56 -6.17 -17.26
CA GLU A 80 -4.20 -6.41 -15.97
C GLU A 80 -4.86 -5.10 -15.50
N PRO A 81 -6.07 -5.16 -14.90
CA PRO A 81 -6.73 -3.98 -14.39
C PRO A 81 -5.79 -3.27 -13.41
N ALA A 82 -5.63 -1.95 -13.59
CA ALA A 82 -4.75 -1.15 -12.76
C ALA A 82 -5.22 -1.21 -11.29
N LEU A 83 -4.56 -2.04 -10.48
CA LEU A 83 -4.80 -2.09 -9.05
C LEU A 83 -4.26 -0.81 -8.41
N HIS A 84 -5.15 -0.05 -7.77
CA HIS A 84 -4.77 1.10 -6.96
C HIS A 84 -4.22 0.64 -5.62
N LEU A 85 -2.95 0.25 -5.61
CA LEU A 85 -2.25 -0.17 -4.40
C LEU A 85 -1.73 1.05 -3.63
N LEU A 86 -1.71 0.95 -2.30
CA LEU A 86 -1.17 1.98 -1.41
C LEU A 86 0.27 1.65 -1.02
N ARG A 87 1.13 2.67 -0.90
CA ARG A 87 2.45 2.57 -0.28
C ARG A 87 2.74 3.73 0.65
N LEU A 88 3.64 3.52 1.61
CA LEU A 88 4.21 4.59 2.41
C LEU A 88 5.17 5.44 1.57
N THR A 89 5.25 6.74 1.89
CA THR A 89 6.35 7.59 1.45
C THR A 89 7.52 7.45 2.43
N PRO A 90 8.73 7.97 2.11
CA PRO A 90 9.82 8.03 3.09
C PRO A 90 9.44 8.76 4.39
N ARG A 91 8.55 9.75 4.29
CA ARG A 91 7.99 10.47 5.45
C ARG A 91 7.07 9.56 6.27
N GLY A 92 6.18 8.81 5.61
CA GLY A 92 5.32 7.80 6.23
C GLY A 92 6.10 6.76 7.01
N GLU A 93 7.13 6.19 6.40
CA GLU A 93 8.02 5.21 7.04
C GLU A 93 8.76 5.79 8.25
N THR A 94 9.28 7.02 8.11
CA THR A 94 9.97 7.70 9.20
C THR A 94 9.04 7.99 10.36
N TYR A 95 7.81 8.43 10.08
CA TYR A 95 6.81 8.64 11.12
C TYR A 95 6.43 7.33 11.83
N LEU A 96 6.20 6.26 11.07
CA LEU A 96 5.88 4.94 11.63
C LEU A 96 7.00 4.43 12.56
N ARG A 97 8.27 4.58 12.16
CA ARG A 97 9.43 4.22 12.99
C ARG A 97 9.54 4.99 14.30
N ARG A 98 8.99 6.21 14.38
CA ARG A 98 8.97 6.99 15.63
C ARG A 98 7.85 6.56 16.59
N LEU A 99 6.85 5.83 16.10
CA LEU A 99 5.72 5.34 16.89
C LEU A 99 5.94 3.92 17.47
N ALA A 100 6.93 3.19 16.96
CA ALA A 100 7.31 1.85 17.40
C ALA A 100 8.29 1.92 18.57
#